data_AF-A0A964VRG4-F1
#
_entry.id   AF-A0A964VRG4-F1
#
_cell.length_a   1.000
_cell.length_b   1.000
_cell.length_c   1.000
_cell.angle_alpha   90.00
_cell.angle_beta   90.00
_cell.angle_gamma   90.00
#
_symmetry.space_group_name_H-M   'P 1'
#
loop_
_entity.id
_entity.type
_entity.pdbx_description
1 polymer ?
#
loop_
_entity_poly.entity_id
_entity_poly.type
_entity_poly.pdbx_seq_one_letter_code
_entity_poly.pdbx_strand_id
1 'polypeptide(L)'
;MTSRFAVLLTIALAIGAAGFLIGRNTAPTKSSAQTAPPPPAAPAKSSAAVRHNAADGEATNRTPFDAADLEAQLKKATSGPWRKRWERMQDLAKTISPANATNALALAEKVLSQNEFWSFRYTLLEKWAESDPQAVLAYGQSLKSRNDRQQAISSALTEWARKDPDAALAWVEKQPRGQERQNFLSAALQGLAETDPQKALDKINSIPMYQRQQIRGQVIDAMAEKDPKAAAVMNGA
;
A
#
# COMPACT_ATOMS: atom_id res chain seq x y z
N MET A 1 -41.52 -1.09 23.54
CA MET A 1 -41.57 0.31 23.08
C MET A 1 -40.39 0.55 22.16
N THR A 2 -40.68 0.66 20.88
CA THR A 2 -39.77 0.93 19.76
C THR A 2 -39.35 2.39 19.78
N SER A 3 -38.06 2.68 19.65
CA SER A 3 -37.64 3.98 19.11
C SER A 3 -36.50 3.79 18.11
N ARG A 4 -36.86 3.98 16.84
CA ARG A 4 -36.01 4.00 15.67
C ARG A 4 -35.43 5.41 15.58
N PHE A 5 -34.10 5.56 15.58
CA PHE A 5 -33.48 6.85 15.23
C PHE A 5 -32.77 6.73 13.88
N ALA A 6 -33.16 7.66 13.01
CA ALA A 6 -32.90 7.70 11.58
C ALA A 6 -31.44 8.06 11.27
N VAL A 7 -30.86 7.33 10.33
CA VAL A 7 -29.58 7.64 9.67
C VAL A 7 -29.87 8.63 8.55
N LEU A 8 -29.33 9.85 8.66
CA LEU A 8 -29.29 10.80 7.54
C LEU A 8 -28.02 10.54 6.73
N LEU A 9 -28.22 9.89 5.58
CA LEU A 9 -27.24 9.63 4.53
C LEU A 9 -27.22 10.83 3.58
N THR A 10 -26.16 11.64 3.63
CA THR A 10 -25.88 12.60 2.54
C THR A 10 -24.87 11.97 1.59
N ILE A 11 -25.38 11.48 0.47
CA ILE A 11 -24.62 10.99 -0.68
C ILE A 11 -24.17 12.22 -1.47
N ALA A 12 -22.87 12.51 -1.49
CA ALA A 12 -22.27 13.37 -2.50
C ALA A 12 -21.69 12.49 -3.61
N LEU A 13 -22.42 12.46 -4.73
CA LEU A 13 -22.03 11.88 -6.01
C LEU A 13 -20.92 12.73 -6.67
N ALA A 14 -19.78 12.12 -6.96
CA ALA A 14 -18.87 12.59 -8.00
C ALA A 14 -18.71 11.47 -9.04
N ILE A 15 -19.62 11.46 -10.02
CA ILE A 15 -19.47 10.67 -11.25
C ILE A 15 -18.49 11.41 -12.16
N GLY A 16 -17.48 10.70 -12.66
CA GLY A 16 -16.38 11.25 -13.44
C GLY A 16 -16.68 11.46 -14.93
N ALA A 17 -15.64 11.87 -15.64
CA ALA A 17 -15.51 11.68 -17.08
C ALA A 17 -14.04 11.78 -17.48
N ALA A 18 -13.44 10.64 -17.80
CA ALA A 18 -12.33 10.59 -18.73
C ALA A 18 -12.87 10.93 -20.13
N GLY A 19 -12.34 11.98 -20.75
CA GLY A 19 -12.70 12.40 -22.11
C GLY A 19 -11.45 12.50 -22.97
N PHE A 20 -11.18 11.44 -23.73
CA PHE A 20 -10.22 11.40 -24.83
C PHE A 20 -11.04 11.29 -26.12
N LEU A 21 -10.95 12.29 -27.02
CA LEU A 21 -10.76 12.14 -28.48
C LEU A 21 -11.29 13.30 -29.34
N ILE A 22 -10.50 13.51 -30.40
CA ILE A 22 -10.78 14.14 -31.71
C ILE A 22 -10.63 15.66 -31.78
N GLY A 23 -9.62 16.04 -32.55
CA GLY A 23 -9.24 17.40 -32.84
C GLY A 23 -10.05 18.06 -33.94
N ARG A 24 -9.78 19.36 -34.10
CA ARG A 24 -10.06 20.09 -35.32
C ARG A 24 -8.96 21.10 -35.57
N ASN A 25 -8.39 20.99 -36.75
CA ASN A 25 -7.20 21.66 -37.24
C ASN A 25 -7.62 22.90 -38.04
N THR A 26 -7.10 24.08 -37.72
CA THR A 26 -6.99 25.22 -38.66
C THR A 26 -5.89 26.18 -38.21
N ALA A 27 -4.76 26.17 -38.89
CA ALA A 27 -3.87 27.32 -39.02
C ALA A 27 -3.23 27.30 -40.43
N PRO A 28 -2.98 28.46 -41.06
CA PRO A 28 -2.75 28.55 -42.51
C PRO A 28 -1.28 28.42 -42.93
N THR A 29 -1.13 27.78 -44.10
CA THR A 29 -0.13 27.90 -45.18
C THR A 29 1.24 28.55 -44.92
N LYS A 30 2.31 27.81 -45.24
CA LYS A 30 3.36 28.24 -46.17
C LYS A 30 4.04 27.04 -46.84
N SER A 31 4.42 27.26 -48.09
CA SER A 31 4.76 26.32 -49.17
C SER A 31 6.25 25.93 -49.19
N SER A 32 6.54 24.65 -49.46
CA SER A 32 7.66 24.21 -50.31
C SER A 32 7.57 22.70 -50.57
N ALA A 33 7.52 22.33 -51.84
CA ALA A 33 7.37 20.98 -52.36
C ALA A 33 8.64 20.13 -52.21
N GLN A 34 8.50 18.85 -51.86
CA GLN A 34 9.42 17.81 -52.28
C GLN A 34 8.71 16.44 -52.34
N THR A 35 8.98 15.73 -53.44
CA THR A 35 8.28 14.59 -54.03
C THR A 35 8.41 13.30 -53.22
N ALA A 36 7.30 12.55 -53.10
CA ALA A 36 7.23 11.20 -52.53
C ALA A 36 7.49 10.09 -53.58
N PRO A 37 7.98 8.91 -53.18
CA PRO A 37 7.63 7.63 -53.80
C PRO A 37 6.51 6.90 -53.02
N PRO A 38 5.64 6.11 -53.69
CA PRO A 38 4.42 5.55 -53.12
C PRO A 38 4.66 4.33 -52.20
N PRO A 39 3.76 4.06 -51.22
CA PRO A 39 3.80 2.85 -50.40
C PRO A 39 3.30 1.60 -51.15
N PRO A 40 3.84 0.40 -50.87
CA PRO A 40 3.35 -0.85 -51.47
C PRO A 40 1.97 -1.25 -50.94
N ALA A 41 1.16 -1.79 -51.85
CA ALA A 41 -0.23 -2.19 -51.68
C ALA A 41 -0.43 -3.32 -50.66
N ALA A 42 -1.51 -3.23 -49.89
CA ALA A 42 -2.03 -4.30 -49.04
C ALA A 42 -2.72 -5.39 -49.86
N PRO A 43 -2.56 -6.69 -49.52
CA PRO A 43 -3.43 -7.73 -50.03
C PRO A 43 -4.60 -8.04 -49.08
N ALA A 44 -5.63 -8.61 -49.70
CA ALA A 44 -7.01 -8.73 -49.26
C ALA A 44 -7.29 -9.73 -48.14
N LYS A 45 -8.49 -9.57 -47.57
CA LYS A 45 -9.16 -10.44 -46.58
C LYS A 45 -9.26 -11.89 -47.06
N SER A 46 -8.97 -12.84 -46.18
CA SER A 46 -9.48 -14.21 -46.27
C SER A 46 -10.08 -14.61 -44.92
N SER A 47 -11.35 -14.99 -44.98
CA SER A 47 -12.17 -15.48 -43.88
C SER A 47 -11.86 -16.96 -43.68
N ALA A 48 -11.43 -17.36 -42.48
CA ALA A 48 -11.39 -18.76 -42.10
C ALA A 48 -11.84 -18.89 -40.64
N ALA A 49 -13.00 -19.51 -40.46
CA ALA A 49 -13.63 -19.81 -39.19
C ALA A 49 -12.69 -20.66 -38.31
N VAL A 50 -12.26 -20.11 -37.17
CA VAL A 50 -11.65 -20.89 -36.10
C VAL A 50 -12.77 -21.37 -35.19
N ARG A 51 -12.92 -22.69 -35.17
CA ARG A 51 -13.85 -23.46 -34.36
C ARG A 51 -13.61 -23.19 -32.88
N HIS A 52 -14.69 -23.03 -32.12
CA HIS A 52 -14.65 -23.11 -30.66
C HIS A 52 -14.19 -24.51 -30.27
N ASN A 53 -12.98 -24.64 -29.74
CA ASN A 53 -12.60 -25.79 -28.94
C ASN A 53 -12.67 -25.36 -27.47
N ALA A 54 -13.71 -25.86 -26.81
CA ALA A 54 -13.68 -26.11 -25.39
C ALA A 54 -12.49 -27.04 -25.11
N ALA A 55 -11.54 -26.55 -24.34
CA ALA A 55 -10.58 -27.36 -23.64
C ALA A 55 -10.55 -26.84 -22.20
N ASP A 56 -11.06 -27.70 -21.35
CA ASP A 56 -11.20 -27.57 -19.92
C ASP A 56 -9.89 -27.29 -19.20
N GLY A 57 -10.02 -26.70 -18.02
CA GLY A 57 -9.16 -27.06 -16.89
C GLY A 57 -7.86 -26.30 -16.76
N GLU A 58 -7.93 -25.03 -16.37
CA GLU A 58 -7.04 -24.48 -15.33
C GLU A 58 -7.58 -23.12 -14.86
N ALA A 59 -8.76 -23.16 -14.26
CA ALA A 59 -9.07 -22.21 -13.21
C ALA A 59 -8.03 -22.44 -12.11
N THR A 60 -6.94 -21.67 -12.15
CA THR A 60 -5.95 -21.62 -11.07
C THR A 60 -6.71 -21.58 -9.75
N ASN A 61 -6.47 -22.62 -8.96
CA ASN A 61 -7.08 -22.93 -7.69
C ASN A 61 -6.72 -21.84 -6.68
N ARG A 62 -7.27 -20.63 -6.83
CA ARG A 62 -7.29 -19.61 -5.79
C ARG A 62 -8.29 -20.15 -4.79
N THR A 63 -7.80 -20.80 -3.74
CA THR A 63 -8.62 -21.12 -2.58
C THR A 63 -9.46 -19.88 -2.25
N PRO A 64 -10.79 -19.93 -2.40
CA PRO A 64 -11.64 -18.84 -1.97
C PRO A 64 -11.32 -18.57 -0.52
N PHE A 65 -11.26 -17.29 -0.14
CA PHE A 65 -11.13 -16.93 1.26
C PHE A 65 -12.23 -17.62 2.07
N ASP A 66 -11.87 -18.66 2.82
CA ASP A 66 -12.82 -19.36 3.68
C ASP A 66 -12.85 -18.64 5.02
N ALA A 67 -13.88 -17.80 5.18
CA ALA A 67 -14.08 -17.02 6.40
C ALA A 67 -14.29 -17.91 7.62
N ALA A 68 -14.94 -19.08 7.46
CA ALA A 68 -15.19 -20.00 8.56
C ALA A 68 -13.89 -20.68 9.00
N ASP A 69 -13.06 -21.08 8.04
CA ASP A 69 -11.73 -21.62 8.33
C ASP A 69 -10.84 -20.57 9.00
N LEU A 70 -10.78 -19.33 8.49
CA LEU A 70 -9.99 -18.27 9.14
C LEU A 70 -10.48 -17.97 10.56
N GLU A 71 -11.79 -17.94 10.80
CA GLU A 71 -12.35 -17.75 12.14
C GLU A 71 -11.91 -18.89 13.08
N ALA A 72 -11.96 -20.13 12.63
CA ALA A 72 -11.48 -21.28 13.38
C ALA A 72 -9.97 -21.19 13.66
N GLN A 73 -9.17 -20.76 12.68
CA GLN A 73 -7.74 -20.53 12.84
C GLN A 73 -7.43 -19.42 13.85
N LEU A 74 -8.16 -18.29 13.82
CA LEU A 74 -8.03 -17.19 14.77
C LEU A 74 -8.35 -17.65 16.21
N LYS A 75 -9.48 -18.35 16.40
CA LYS A 75 -9.87 -18.94 17.70
C LYS A 75 -8.84 -19.95 18.20
N LYS A 76 -8.30 -20.76 17.31
CA LYS A 76 -7.22 -21.70 17.63
C LYS A 76 -5.95 -20.95 18.04
N ALA A 77 -5.58 -19.89 17.34
CA ALA A 77 -4.39 -19.08 17.62
C ALA A 77 -4.45 -18.39 18.99
N THR A 78 -5.63 -18.00 19.47
CA THR A 78 -5.81 -17.36 20.78
C THR A 78 -5.99 -18.34 21.95
N SER A 79 -6.12 -19.64 21.68
CA SER A 79 -6.29 -20.67 22.71
C SER A 79 -4.97 -21.06 23.39
N GLY A 80 -4.94 -21.39 24.68
CA GLY A 80 -3.72 -21.88 25.37
C GLY A 80 -2.81 -20.80 25.95
N PRO A 81 -1.51 -21.07 26.23
CA PRO A 81 -0.61 -20.14 26.90
C PRO A 81 -0.34 -18.85 26.10
N TRP A 82 -0.38 -17.70 26.76
CA TRP A 82 -0.31 -16.39 26.09
C TRP A 82 0.93 -16.19 25.22
N ARG A 83 2.10 -16.71 25.62
CA ARG A 83 3.36 -16.61 24.85
C ARG A 83 3.25 -17.26 23.46
N LYS A 84 2.54 -18.38 23.36
CA LYS A 84 2.32 -19.11 22.09
C LYS A 84 1.19 -18.50 21.26
N ARG A 85 0.33 -17.66 21.84
CA ARG A 85 -0.74 -16.98 21.09
C ARG A 85 -0.14 -15.99 20.10
N TRP A 86 0.82 -15.19 20.58
CA TRP A 86 1.55 -14.23 19.77
C TRP A 86 2.16 -14.85 18.51
N GLU A 87 2.95 -15.91 18.68
CA GLU A 87 3.61 -16.63 17.59
C GLU A 87 2.60 -17.12 16.54
N ARG A 88 1.55 -17.82 16.98
CA ARG A 88 0.52 -18.34 16.06
C ARG A 88 -0.26 -17.25 15.34
N MET A 89 -0.52 -16.11 15.98
CA MET A 89 -1.18 -14.98 15.32
C MET A 89 -0.29 -14.33 14.27
N GLN A 90 1.01 -14.20 14.55
CA GLN A 90 1.97 -13.70 13.56
C GLN A 90 2.07 -14.65 12.38
N ASP A 91 2.20 -15.95 12.64
CA ASP A 91 2.30 -16.95 11.57
C ASP A 91 1.04 -16.97 10.72
N LEU A 92 -0.14 -16.91 11.35
CA LEU A 92 -1.40 -16.79 10.63
C LEU A 92 -1.48 -15.51 9.80
N ALA A 93 -1.08 -14.36 10.34
CA ALA A 93 -1.09 -13.10 9.58
C ALA A 93 -0.19 -13.19 8.33
N LYS A 94 0.93 -13.90 8.41
CA LYS A 94 1.86 -14.10 7.28
C LYS A 94 1.32 -15.03 6.19
N THR A 95 0.36 -15.91 6.49
CA THR A 95 -0.24 -16.80 5.47
C THR A 95 -1.38 -16.15 4.70
N ILE A 96 -1.90 -15.01 5.16
CA ILE A 96 -2.96 -14.27 4.48
C ILE A 96 -2.41 -13.61 3.23
N SER A 97 -3.02 -13.90 2.07
CA SER A 97 -2.66 -13.23 0.83
C SER A 97 -3.08 -11.75 0.83
N PRO A 98 -2.33 -10.86 0.16
CA PRO A 98 -2.70 -9.44 0.01
C PRO A 98 -4.15 -9.20 -0.44
N ALA A 99 -4.64 -10.03 -1.37
CA ALA A 99 -6.01 -9.95 -1.88
C ALA A 99 -7.09 -10.18 -0.80
N ASN A 100 -6.74 -10.87 0.29
CA ASN A 100 -7.64 -11.24 1.37
C ASN A 100 -7.43 -10.40 2.65
N ALA A 101 -6.45 -9.48 2.66
CA ALA A 101 -6.03 -8.78 3.86
C ALA A 101 -7.15 -7.97 4.51
N THR A 102 -7.96 -7.24 3.74
CA THR A 102 -9.07 -6.43 4.27
C THR A 102 -10.17 -7.29 4.91
N ASN A 103 -10.53 -8.40 4.28
CA ASN A 103 -11.49 -9.35 4.81
C ASN A 103 -10.97 -10.02 6.10
N ALA A 104 -9.69 -10.40 6.12
CA ALA A 104 -9.04 -10.96 7.29
C ALA A 104 -9.02 -9.96 8.47
N LEU A 105 -8.72 -8.68 8.21
CA LEU A 105 -8.76 -7.62 9.23
C LEU A 105 -10.17 -7.44 9.81
N ALA A 106 -11.20 -7.39 8.95
CA ALA A 106 -12.59 -7.22 9.38
C ALA A 106 -13.10 -8.40 10.22
N LEU A 107 -12.65 -9.63 9.92
CA LEU A 107 -12.98 -10.80 10.71
C LEU A 107 -12.20 -10.82 12.04
N ALA A 108 -10.89 -10.54 11.99
CA ALA A 108 -10.03 -10.50 13.16
C ALA A 108 -10.50 -9.46 14.19
N GLU A 109 -10.98 -8.29 13.76
CA GLU A 109 -11.55 -7.26 14.65
C GLU A 109 -12.75 -7.76 15.45
N LYS A 110 -13.56 -8.65 14.87
CA LYS A 110 -14.74 -9.23 15.53
C LYS A 110 -14.41 -10.37 16.49
N VAL A 111 -13.33 -11.09 16.22
CA VAL A 111 -13.00 -12.35 16.90
C VAL A 111 -11.94 -12.16 18.00
N LEU A 112 -10.99 -11.26 17.78
CA LEU A 112 -9.84 -11.06 18.66
C LEU A 112 -10.13 -9.98 19.72
N SER A 113 -9.45 -10.08 20.88
CA SER A 113 -9.40 -8.95 21.82
C SER A 113 -8.62 -7.77 21.22
N GLN A 114 -8.81 -6.56 21.75
CA GLN A 114 -8.17 -5.34 21.23
C GLN A 114 -6.64 -5.47 21.07
N ASN A 115 -5.96 -6.06 22.05
CA ASN A 115 -4.50 -6.21 22.03
C ASN A 115 -4.05 -7.26 20.99
N GLU A 116 -4.77 -8.37 20.89
CA GLU A 116 -4.53 -9.43 19.89
C GLU A 116 -4.78 -8.91 18.47
N PHE A 117 -5.87 -8.15 18.29
CA PHE A 117 -6.19 -7.51 17.02
C PHE A 117 -5.11 -6.52 16.60
N TRP A 118 -4.64 -5.65 17.51
CA TRP A 118 -3.60 -4.67 17.20
C TRP A 118 -2.31 -5.34 16.70
N SER A 119 -1.94 -6.44 17.34
CA SER A 119 -0.78 -7.27 17.01
C SER A 119 -0.92 -7.95 15.65
N PHE A 120 -2.05 -8.63 15.43
CA PHE A 120 -2.37 -9.30 14.16
C PHE A 120 -2.43 -8.31 13.00
N ARG A 121 -3.10 -7.17 13.22
CA ARG A 121 -3.23 -6.09 12.25
C ARG A 121 -1.88 -5.52 11.85
N TYR A 122 -0.99 -5.26 12.81
CA TYR A 122 0.34 -4.75 12.52
C TYR A 122 1.10 -5.67 11.56
N THR A 123 1.19 -6.97 11.89
CA THR A 123 1.91 -7.94 11.06
C THR A 123 1.27 -8.11 9.69
N LEU A 124 -0.06 -8.16 9.61
CA LEU A 124 -0.76 -8.29 8.33
C LEU A 124 -0.57 -7.06 7.44
N LEU A 125 -0.58 -5.85 8.00
CA LEU A 125 -0.36 -4.62 7.24
C LEU A 125 1.06 -4.54 6.68
N GLU A 126 2.07 -4.96 7.46
CA GLU A 126 3.46 -5.06 6.99
C GLU A 126 3.56 -6.04 5.81
N LYS A 127 3.03 -7.26 5.96
CA LYS A 127 3.04 -8.27 4.88
C LYS A 127 2.25 -7.88 3.65
N TRP A 128 1.14 -7.18 3.82
CA TRP A 128 0.40 -6.64 2.69
C TRP A 128 1.22 -5.55 1.99
N ALA A 129 1.84 -4.63 2.74
CA ALA A 129 2.63 -3.53 2.19
C ALA A 129 3.92 -4.02 1.49
N GLU A 130 4.51 -5.12 1.95
CA GLU A 130 5.61 -5.81 1.26
C GLU A 130 5.23 -6.20 -0.17
N SER A 131 3.95 -6.44 -0.46
CA SER A 131 3.44 -6.72 -1.80
C SER A 131 2.95 -5.45 -2.50
N ASP A 132 2.01 -4.73 -1.89
CA ASP A 132 1.31 -3.58 -2.47
C ASP A 132 1.13 -2.46 -1.43
N PRO A 133 2.14 -1.59 -1.26
CA PRO A 133 2.06 -0.51 -0.27
C PRO A 133 1.00 0.53 -0.64
N GLN A 134 0.69 0.74 -1.92
CA GLN A 134 -0.34 1.66 -2.35
C GLN A 134 -1.74 1.19 -1.93
N ALA A 135 -2.02 -0.11 -1.97
CA ALA A 135 -3.27 -0.66 -1.47
C ALA A 135 -3.41 -0.48 0.06
N VAL A 136 -2.31 -0.65 0.82
CA VAL A 136 -2.29 -0.38 2.27
C VAL A 136 -2.47 1.11 2.56
N LEU A 137 -1.88 2.01 1.77
CA LEU A 137 -2.12 3.45 1.86
C LEU A 137 -3.59 3.79 1.66
N ALA A 138 -4.23 3.23 0.63
CA ALA A 138 -5.64 3.44 0.34
C ALA A 138 -6.52 2.91 1.48
N TYR A 139 -6.20 1.72 2.00
CA TYR A 139 -6.87 1.17 3.18
C TYR A 139 -6.72 2.09 4.39
N GLY A 140 -5.50 2.55 4.71
CA GLY A 140 -5.23 3.46 5.81
C GLY A 140 -6.02 4.77 5.72
N GLN A 141 -6.17 5.33 4.51
CA GLN A 141 -6.99 6.52 4.28
C GLN A 141 -8.49 6.29 4.52
N SER A 142 -8.98 5.06 4.37
CA SER A 142 -10.38 4.72 4.64
C SER A 142 -10.73 4.60 6.14
N LEU A 143 -9.71 4.51 7.01
CA LEU A 143 -9.90 4.30 8.44
C LEU A 143 -10.29 5.59 9.16
N LYS A 144 -11.35 5.49 9.98
CA LYS A 144 -11.87 6.62 10.78
C LYS A 144 -11.01 6.89 12.02
N SER A 145 -10.48 5.84 12.63
CA SER A 145 -9.61 5.96 13.79
C SER A 145 -8.27 6.55 13.38
N ARG A 146 -7.90 7.66 14.01
CA ARG A 146 -6.65 8.37 13.73
C ARG A 146 -5.43 7.46 13.95
N ASN A 147 -5.42 6.72 15.05
CA ASN A 147 -4.31 5.83 15.40
C ASN A 147 -4.21 4.68 14.38
N ASP A 148 -5.34 4.14 13.97
CA ASP A 148 -5.36 3.07 12.98
C ASP A 148 -4.91 3.56 11.61
N ARG A 149 -5.41 4.72 11.16
CA ARG A 149 -4.95 5.38 9.93
C ARG A 149 -3.45 5.63 9.97
N GLN A 150 -2.94 6.19 11.06
CA GLN A 150 -1.51 6.44 11.24
C GLN A 150 -0.68 5.15 11.12
N GLN A 151 -1.09 4.07 11.80
CA GLN A 151 -0.36 2.79 11.77
C GLN A 151 -0.32 2.23 10.34
N ALA A 152 -1.46 2.14 9.66
CA ALA A 152 -1.52 1.56 8.31
C ALA A 152 -0.71 2.37 7.30
N ILE A 153 -0.83 3.70 7.32
CA ILE A 153 -0.07 4.57 6.41
C ILE A 153 1.43 4.50 6.71
N SER A 154 1.83 4.45 7.99
CA SER A 154 3.25 4.29 8.35
C SER A 154 3.81 2.95 7.86
N SER A 155 3.13 1.82 8.08
CA SER A 155 3.56 0.52 7.55
C SER A 155 3.72 0.55 6.03
N ALA A 156 2.75 1.17 5.34
CA ALA A 156 2.81 1.30 3.89
C ALA A 156 3.99 2.17 3.42
N LEU A 157 4.28 3.28 4.11
CA LEU A 157 5.38 4.18 3.76
C LEU A 157 6.74 3.56 4.00
N THR A 158 6.90 2.76 5.05
CA THR A 158 8.14 2.02 5.30
C THR A 158 8.42 1.06 4.13
N GLU A 159 7.45 0.23 3.74
CA GLU A 159 7.64 -0.71 2.62
C GLU A 159 7.72 -0.02 1.26
N TRP A 160 6.97 1.06 1.05
CA TRP A 160 7.08 1.85 -0.17
C TRP A 160 8.48 2.45 -0.28
N ALA A 161 9.02 3.02 0.80
CA ALA A 161 10.33 3.64 0.75
C ALA A 161 11.49 2.66 0.58
N ARG A 162 11.33 1.39 1.00
CA ARG A 162 12.28 0.31 0.66
C ARG A 162 12.33 0.03 -0.85
N LYS A 163 11.23 0.25 -1.58
CA LYS A 163 11.12 -0.02 -3.02
C LYS A 163 11.37 1.21 -3.89
N ASP A 164 10.79 2.34 -3.50
CA ASP A 164 10.81 3.61 -4.19
C ASP A 164 10.75 4.76 -3.15
N PRO A 165 11.91 5.12 -2.57
CA PRO A 165 11.99 6.15 -1.53
C PRO A 165 11.59 7.52 -2.03
N ASP A 166 11.86 7.85 -3.30
CA ASP A 166 11.60 9.16 -3.85
C ASP A 166 10.09 9.37 -4.02
N ALA A 167 9.35 8.36 -4.50
CA ALA A 167 7.89 8.43 -4.59
C ALA A 167 7.20 8.44 -3.21
N ALA A 168 7.69 7.65 -2.26
CA ALA A 168 7.18 7.65 -0.88
C ALA A 168 7.36 9.03 -0.22
N LEU A 169 8.56 9.62 -0.31
CA LEU A 169 8.84 10.95 0.22
C LEU A 169 8.00 12.03 -0.47
N ALA A 170 7.83 11.96 -1.80
CA ALA A 170 6.96 12.87 -2.55
C ALA A 170 5.49 12.78 -2.10
N TRP A 171 5.01 11.60 -1.72
CA TRP A 171 3.68 11.44 -1.14
C TRP A 171 3.58 12.11 0.24
N VAL A 172 4.59 11.94 1.10
CA VAL A 172 4.64 12.58 2.43
C VAL A 172 4.67 14.11 2.31
N GLU A 173 5.38 14.64 1.31
CA GLU A 173 5.46 16.08 1.07
C GLU A 173 4.12 16.72 0.72
N LYS A 174 3.20 15.96 0.11
CA LYS A 174 1.83 16.40 -0.23
C LYS A 174 0.85 16.38 0.96
N GLN A 175 1.24 15.79 2.09
CA GLN A 175 0.34 15.71 3.25
C GLN A 175 0.24 17.06 3.98
N PRO A 176 -0.88 17.34 4.68
CA PRO A 176 -1.00 18.54 5.50
C PRO A 176 0.13 18.63 6.54
N ARG A 177 0.63 19.85 6.76
CA ARG A 177 1.64 20.10 7.81
C ARG A 177 1.06 19.77 9.19
N GLY A 178 1.83 19.07 10.01
CA GLY A 178 1.43 18.69 11.36
C GLY A 178 2.14 17.42 11.83
N GLN A 179 1.72 16.91 12.98
CA GLN A 179 2.35 15.74 13.61
C GLN A 179 2.26 14.48 12.74
N GLU A 180 1.14 14.23 12.06
CA GLU A 180 0.99 13.04 11.20
C GLU A 180 2.00 13.02 10.07
N ARG A 181 2.21 14.17 9.39
CA ARG A 181 3.22 14.28 8.34
C ARG A 181 4.63 13.99 8.85
N GLN A 182 4.95 14.40 10.08
CA GLN A 182 6.25 14.09 10.69
C GLN A 182 6.40 12.58 10.95
N ASN A 183 5.35 11.94 11.44
CA ASN A 183 5.33 10.49 11.66
C ASN A 183 5.46 9.72 10.32
N PHE A 184 4.78 10.18 9.27
CA PHE A 184 4.90 9.63 7.92
C PHE A 184 6.29 9.84 7.32
N LEU A 185 6.90 11.00 7.56
CA LEU A 185 8.27 11.29 7.15
C LEU A 185 9.26 10.37 7.84
N SER A 186 9.10 10.14 9.15
CA SER A 186 9.92 9.19 9.89
C SER A 186 9.79 7.76 9.35
N ALA A 187 8.57 7.31 9.02
CA ALA A 187 8.34 5.97 8.47
C ALA A 187 9.00 5.80 7.08
N ALA A 188 8.85 6.79 6.20
CA ALA A 188 9.51 6.76 4.89
C ALA A 188 11.04 6.79 5.03
N LEU A 189 11.58 7.58 5.94
CA LEU A 189 13.03 7.65 6.19
C LEU A 189 13.58 6.38 6.84
N GLN A 190 12.78 5.68 7.66
CA GLN A 190 13.11 4.36 8.18
C GLN A 190 13.24 3.35 7.03
N GLY A 191 12.23 3.27 6.15
CA GLY A 191 12.29 2.37 4.99
C GLY A 191 13.47 2.67 4.06
N LEU A 192 13.77 3.96 3.84
CA LEU A 192 14.97 4.37 3.10
C LEU A 192 16.25 3.93 3.82
N ALA A 193 16.36 4.17 5.13
CA ALA A 193 17.55 3.85 5.91
C ALA A 193 17.88 2.36 5.90
N GLU A 194 16.88 1.49 5.78
CA GLU A 194 17.10 0.04 5.66
C GLU A 194 17.75 -0.38 4.34
N THR A 195 17.62 0.44 3.30
CA THR A 195 18.22 0.17 1.98
C THR A 195 19.44 1.02 1.68
N ASP A 196 19.46 2.25 2.20
CA ASP A 196 20.51 3.25 2.03
C ASP A 196 20.57 4.19 3.26
N PRO A 197 21.30 3.78 4.32
CA PRO A 197 21.44 4.56 5.55
C PRO A 197 22.05 5.94 5.33
N GLN A 198 22.95 6.07 4.35
CA GLN A 198 23.62 7.35 4.06
C GLN A 198 22.65 8.32 3.38
N LYS A 199 21.91 7.87 2.36
CA LYS A 199 20.88 8.71 1.71
C LYS A 199 19.78 9.10 2.70
N ALA A 200 19.41 8.22 3.62
CA ALA A 200 18.48 8.56 4.71
C ALA A 200 19.04 9.66 5.61
N LEU A 201 20.31 9.54 6.04
CA LEU A 201 20.99 10.56 6.85
C LEU A 201 21.07 11.91 6.13
N ASP A 202 21.41 11.92 4.84
CA ASP A 202 21.48 13.14 4.04
C ASP A 202 20.10 13.82 3.94
N LYS A 203 19.04 13.04 3.70
CA LYS A 203 17.66 13.57 3.70
C LYS A 203 17.27 14.09 5.08
N ILE A 204 17.63 13.40 6.17
CA ILE A 204 17.42 13.88 7.55
C ILE A 204 18.12 15.22 7.78
N ASN A 205 19.36 15.36 7.33
CA ASN A 205 20.13 16.61 7.46
C ASN A 205 19.54 17.77 6.63
N SER A 206 18.81 17.47 5.56
CA SER A 206 18.10 18.48 4.74
C SER A 206 16.79 19.01 5.36
N ILE A 207 16.23 18.32 6.37
CA ILE A 207 14.98 18.71 7.03
C ILE A 207 15.22 19.88 8.02
N PRO A 208 14.22 20.76 8.26
CA PRO A 208 14.32 21.83 9.27
C PRO A 208 14.75 21.34 10.65
N MET A 209 15.62 22.12 11.30
CA MET A 209 16.30 21.73 12.54
C MET A 209 15.34 21.28 13.66
N TYR A 210 14.17 21.92 13.77
CA TYR A 210 13.17 21.58 14.80
C TYR A 210 12.54 20.19 14.64
N GLN A 211 12.54 19.60 13.43
CA GLN A 211 12.05 18.23 13.17
C GLN A 211 13.22 17.23 13.16
N ARG A 212 14.41 17.68 12.76
CA ARG A 212 15.58 16.84 12.49
C ARG A 212 15.97 15.95 13.68
N GLN A 213 16.08 16.53 14.88
CA GLN A 213 16.56 15.78 16.05
C GLN A 213 15.64 14.61 16.41
N GLN A 214 14.32 14.84 16.42
CA GLN A 214 13.34 13.81 16.72
C GLN A 214 13.36 12.70 15.67
N ILE A 215 13.29 13.05 14.38
CA ILE A 215 13.26 12.07 13.29
C ILE A 215 14.58 11.29 13.24
N ARG A 216 15.72 11.96 13.44
CA ARG A 216 17.03 11.31 13.47
C ARG A 216 17.09 10.25 14.56
N GLY A 217 16.68 10.57 15.79
CA GLY A 217 16.64 9.61 16.89
C GLY A 217 15.76 8.40 16.57
N GLN A 218 14.53 8.64 16.09
CA GLN A 218 13.59 7.57 15.74
C GLN A 218 14.14 6.62 14.67
N VAL A 219 14.76 7.17 13.62
CA VAL A 219 15.31 6.33 12.54
C VAL A 219 16.56 5.58 13.00
N ILE A 220 17.43 6.21 13.80
CA ILE A 220 18.63 5.55 14.34
C ILE A 220 18.24 4.42 15.29
N ASP A 221 17.29 4.64 16.19
CA ASP A 221 16.82 3.62 17.13
C ASP A 221 16.22 2.42 16.37
N ALA A 222 15.43 2.70 15.34
CA ALA A 222 14.89 1.66 14.47
C ALA A 222 16.00 0.88 13.74
N MET A 223 17.02 1.57 13.24
CA MET A 223 18.17 0.90 12.62
C MET A 223 18.99 0.13 13.64
N ALA A 224 19.14 0.60 14.88
CA ALA A 224 19.94 -0.09 15.89
C ALA A 224 19.35 -1.47 16.25
N GLU A 225 18.03 -1.61 16.19
CA GLU A 225 17.34 -2.90 16.40
C GLU A 225 17.55 -3.87 15.23
N LYS A 226 17.55 -3.38 13.99
CA LYS A 226 17.53 -4.21 12.78
C LYS A 226 18.91 -4.42 12.15
N ASP A 227 19.72 -3.36 12.10
CA ASP A 227 21.07 -3.31 11.54
C ASP A 227 21.95 -2.28 12.29
N PRO A 228 22.71 -2.74 13.31
CA PRO A 228 23.60 -1.89 14.09
C PRO A 228 24.68 -1.17 13.26
N LYS A 229 25.07 -1.73 12.09
CA LYS A 229 26.07 -1.08 11.22
C LYS A 229 25.44 0.10 10.50
N ALA A 230 24.22 -0.05 9.97
CA ALA A 230 23.46 1.05 9.42
C ALA A 230 23.24 2.16 10.46
N ALA A 231 22.92 1.79 11.71
CA ALA A 231 22.78 2.76 12.80
C ALA A 231 24.08 3.53 13.08
N ALA A 232 25.25 2.88 12.99
CA ALA A 232 26.54 3.54 13.15
C ALA A 232 26.80 4.58 12.05
N VAL A 233 26.50 4.25 10.78
CA VAL A 233 26.59 5.20 9.65
C VAL A 233 25.73 6.44 9.94
N MET A 234 24.51 6.24 10.42
CA MET A 234 23.59 7.34 10.73
C MET A 234 24.00 8.16 11.95
N ASN A 235 24.79 7.57 12.87
CA ASN A 235 25.39 8.26 14.00
C ASN A 235 26.60 9.11 13.61
N GLY A 236 27.21 8.87 12.44
CA GLY A 236 28.42 9.54 11.98
C GLY A 236 29.71 8.92 12.53
N ALA A 237 29.69 7.62 12.82
CA ALA A 237 30.84 6.84 13.31
C ALA A 237 31.55 6.09 12.18
#